data_AF-E7N326-F1
#
_entry.id   AF-E7N326-F1
#
_cell.length_a   1.000
_cell.length_b   1.000
_cell.length_c   1.000
_cell.angle_alpha   90.00
_cell.angle_beta   90.00
_cell.angle_gamma   90.00
#
_symmetry.space_group_name_H-M   'P 1'
#
loop_
_entity.id
_entity.type
_entity.pdbx_description
1 polymer ?
#
loop_
_entity_poly.entity_id
_entity_poly.type
_entity_poly.pdbx_seq_one_letter_code
_entity_poly.pdbx_strand_id
1 'polypeptide(L)'
;MKKSRYFTAAIAAVMGFGIIAATAPPANAASSEARLSYEDGASNEYSFRMKEEDRIHDENVRRIKFDFRRDGDQEKYNRSMREEQKRHDQAVKRIMRDYNNRKPWRH
;
A
#
# COMPACT_ATOMS: atom_id res chain seq x y z
N MET A 1 -4.10 51.65 -4.01
CA MET A 1 -3.10 50.56 -4.15
C MET A 1 -3.46 49.41 -3.21
N LYS A 2 -3.71 48.21 -3.73
CA LYS A 2 -3.56 46.91 -3.04
C LYS A 2 -3.55 45.83 -4.13
N LYS A 3 -2.37 45.25 -4.39
CA LYS A 3 -2.13 44.22 -5.42
C LYS A 3 -2.38 42.85 -4.79
N SER A 4 -3.37 42.08 -5.26
CA SER A 4 -3.45 40.64 -4.95
C SER A 4 -2.68 39.87 -6.02
N ARG A 5 -1.62 39.18 -5.60
CA ARG A 5 -0.80 38.33 -6.49
C ARG A 5 -1.35 36.92 -6.41
N TYR A 6 -2.12 36.52 -7.42
CA TYR A 6 -2.43 35.11 -7.66
C TYR A 6 -1.54 34.64 -8.80
N PHE A 7 -0.43 34.00 -8.42
CA PHE A 7 0.38 33.20 -9.32
C PHE A 7 -0.16 31.77 -9.25
N THR A 8 -0.76 31.30 -10.33
CA THR A 8 -0.79 29.87 -10.60
C THR A 8 -0.57 29.67 -12.09
N ALA A 9 0.66 29.29 -12.41
CA ALA A 9 1.12 28.97 -13.74
C ALA A 9 0.36 27.76 -14.28
N ALA A 10 -0.23 27.91 -15.46
CA ALA A 10 -0.73 26.79 -16.24
C ALA A 10 0.48 26.06 -16.86
N ILE A 11 0.83 24.89 -16.33
CA ILE A 11 1.83 24.02 -16.95
C ILE A 11 1.10 23.14 -17.96
N ALA A 12 1.35 23.41 -19.23
CA ALA A 12 0.99 22.53 -20.34
C ALA A 12 1.86 21.27 -20.30
N ALA A 13 1.24 20.11 -20.07
CA ALA A 13 1.90 18.82 -20.24
C ALA A 13 1.62 18.30 -21.65
N VAL A 14 2.56 18.50 -22.56
CA VAL A 14 2.62 17.82 -23.86
C VAL A 14 3.10 16.39 -23.61
N MET A 15 2.22 15.40 -23.72
CA MET A 15 2.63 13.99 -23.77
C MET A 15 2.82 13.58 -25.23
N GLY A 16 4.08 13.60 -25.68
CA GLY A 16 4.48 12.95 -26.93
C GLY A 16 4.61 11.44 -26.73
N PHE A 17 3.82 10.66 -27.47
CA PHE A 17 3.99 9.22 -27.57
C PHE A 17 5.13 8.89 -28.55
N GLY A 18 6.34 8.70 -28.02
CA GLY A 18 7.45 8.09 -28.76
C GLY A 18 7.37 6.57 -28.66
N ILE A 19 7.01 5.90 -29.75
CA ILE A 19 7.11 4.44 -29.87
C ILE A 19 8.55 4.12 -30.29
N ILE A 20 9.32 3.48 -29.41
CA ILE A 20 10.63 2.93 -29.77
C ILE A 20 10.62 1.42 -29.56
N ALA A 21 10.70 0.74 -30.70
CA ALA A 21 11.30 -0.56 -31.02
C ALA A 21 11.41 -1.63 -29.90
N ALA A 22 10.70 -2.72 -30.16
CA ALA A 22 10.90 -4.01 -29.52
C ALA A 22 12.34 -4.52 -29.68
N THR A 23 13.00 -4.81 -28.56
CA THR A 23 14.10 -5.76 -28.51
C THR A 23 13.81 -6.76 -27.39
N ALA A 24 13.56 -8.01 -27.78
CA ALA A 24 13.29 -9.10 -26.87
C ALA A 24 14.58 -9.47 -26.10
N PRO A 25 14.53 -9.68 -24.77
CA PRO A 25 15.66 -10.26 -24.06
C PRO A 25 15.70 -11.79 -24.25
N PRO A 26 16.90 -12.40 -24.37
CA PRO A 26 17.06 -13.84 -24.48
C PRO A 26 16.75 -14.53 -23.15
N ALA A 27 16.22 -15.74 -23.27
CA ALA A 27 15.82 -16.60 -22.17
C ALA A 27 16.98 -16.84 -21.19
N ASN A 28 16.86 -16.31 -19.98
CA ASN A 28 17.62 -16.76 -18.83
C ASN A 28 16.75 -17.74 -18.03
N ALA A 29 17.21 -18.99 -17.95
CA ALA A 29 16.65 -20.03 -17.11
C ALA A 29 16.78 -19.62 -15.63
N ALA A 30 15.78 -18.92 -15.11
CA ALA A 30 15.55 -18.81 -13.68
C ALA A 30 14.58 -19.93 -13.30
N SER A 31 15.01 -20.74 -12.34
CA SER A 31 14.23 -21.73 -11.60
C SER A 31 12.73 -21.44 -11.63
N SER A 32 11.96 -22.40 -12.15
CA SER A 32 10.52 -22.48 -11.96
C SER A 32 10.21 -22.79 -10.49
N GLU A 33 10.58 -21.89 -9.58
CA GLU A 33 9.84 -21.76 -8.34
C GLU A 33 8.47 -21.26 -8.77
N ALA A 34 7.44 -22.07 -8.50
CA ALA A 34 6.07 -21.75 -8.82
C ALA A 34 5.78 -20.29 -8.45
N ARG A 35 5.73 -19.41 -9.45
CA ARG A 35 5.13 -18.10 -9.29
C ARG A 35 3.67 -18.40 -9.00
N LEU A 36 3.32 -18.52 -7.72
CA LEU A 36 1.97 -18.31 -7.25
C LEU A 36 1.63 -16.90 -7.75
N SER A 37 0.89 -16.85 -8.84
CA SER A 37 0.39 -15.63 -9.43
C SER A 37 -0.57 -15.03 -8.42
N TYR A 38 -0.06 -14.26 -7.45
CA TYR A 38 -0.94 -13.51 -6.56
C TYR A 38 -1.67 -12.48 -7.45
N GLU A 39 -2.99 -12.63 -7.55
CA GLU A 39 -3.85 -11.95 -8.54
C GLU A 39 -3.74 -10.40 -8.50
N ASP A 40 -3.18 -9.86 -7.43
CA ASP A 40 -3.08 -8.42 -7.15
C ASP A 40 -1.73 -7.77 -7.58
N GLY A 41 -0.99 -8.42 -8.48
CA GLY A 41 0.28 -7.90 -9.03
C GLY A 41 1.46 -7.92 -8.06
N ALA A 42 1.33 -8.60 -6.92
CA ALA A 42 2.43 -8.81 -5.98
C ALA A 42 3.43 -9.83 -6.55
N SER A 43 4.71 -9.43 -6.62
CA SER A 43 5.78 -10.28 -7.13
C SER A 43 6.18 -11.41 -6.18
N ASN A 44 5.75 -11.36 -4.91
CA ASN A 44 6.00 -12.38 -3.90
C ASN A 44 4.90 -12.39 -2.81
N GLU A 45 4.84 -13.52 -2.07
CA GLU A 45 3.89 -13.74 -0.95
C GLU A 45 3.98 -12.67 0.14
N TYR A 46 5.21 -12.22 0.43
CA TYR A 46 5.45 -11.17 1.42
C TYR A 46 4.76 -9.86 1.04
N SER A 47 4.93 -9.41 -0.20
CA SER A 47 4.34 -8.17 -0.72
C SER A 47 2.82 -8.27 -0.79
N PHE A 48 2.28 -9.45 -1.10
CA PHE A 48 0.84 -9.68 -1.06
C PHE A 48 0.31 -9.51 0.38
N ARG A 49 0.95 -10.18 1.35
CA ARG A 49 0.55 -10.09 2.77
C ARG A 49 0.72 -8.68 3.34
N MET A 50 1.77 -7.96 2.96
CA MET A 50 1.98 -6.56 3.37
C MET A 50 0.88 -5.66 2.81
N LYS A 51 0.55 -5.79 1.52
CA LYS A 51 -0.49 -4.98 0.88
C LYS A 51 -1.88 -5.26 1.45
N GLU A 52 -2.18 -6.53 1.74
CA GLU A 52 -3.45 -6.89 2.36
C GLU A 52 -3.54 -6.38 3.81
N GLU A 53 -2.45 -6.45 4.59
CA GLU A 53 -2.43 -5.88 5.94
C GLU A 53 -2.60 -4.35 5.93
N ASP A 54 -1.98 -3.64 4.97
CA ASP A 54 -2.17 -2.20 4.79
C ASP A 54 -3.62 -1.88 4.39
N ARG A 55 -4.25 -2.72 3.55
CA ARG A 55 -5.67 -2.56 3.19
C ARG A 55 -6.58 -2.73 4.41
N ILE A 56 -6.34 -3.75 5.24
CA ILE A 56 -7.07 -3.99 6.49
C ILE A 56 -6.90 -2.80 7.44
N HIS A 57 -5.68 -2.28 7.57
CA HIS A 57 -5.41 -1.09 8.37
C HIS A 57 -6.20 0.13 7.89
N ASP A 58 -6.18 0.39 6.58
CA ASP A 58 -6.94 1.48 5.97
C ASP A 58 -8.45 1.35 6.21
N GLU A 59 -9.00 0.14 6.05
CA GLU A 59 -10.42 -0.14 6.31
C GLU A 59 -10.77 0.12 7.80
N ASN A 60 -9.93 -0.32 8.73
CA ASN A 60 -10.12 -0.10 10.16
C ASN A 60 -10.02 1.40 10.53
N VAL A 61 -9.04 2.12 9.99
CA VAL A 61 -8.88 3.56 10.20
C VAL A 61 -10.09 4.31 9.65
N ARG A 62 -10.61 3.93 8.48
CA ARG A 62 -11.84 4.51 7.92
C ARG A 62 -13.04 4.26 8.83
N ARG A 63 -13.19 3.04 9.38
CA ARG A 63 -14.24 2.73 10.35
C ARG A 63 -14.13 3.61 11.60
N ILE A 64 -12.94 3.73 12.18
CA ILE A 64 -12.71 4.57 13.37
C ILE A 64 -13.04 6.04 13.09
N LYS A 65 -12.65 6.56 11.92
CA LYS A 65 -12.98 7.93 11.50
C LYS A 65 -14.49 8.12 11.30
N PHE A 66 -15.19 7.12 10.78
CA PHE A 66 -16.63 7.15 10.64
C PHE A 66 -17.33 7.18 12.00
N ASP A 67 -16.92 6.30 12.93
CA ASP A 67 -17.45 6.29 14.30
C ASP A 67 -17.20 7.62 15.02
N PHE A 68 -16.03 8.23 14.82
CA PHE A 68 -15.74 9.56 15.37
C PHE A 68 -16.63 10.65 14.79
N ARG A 69 -16.91 10.63 13.48
CA ARG A 69 -17.84 11.59 12.86
C ARG A 69 -19.26 11.43 13.38
N ARG A 70 -19.66 10.22 13.78
CA ARG A 70 -20.97 9.94 14.36
C ARG A 70 -21.05 10.36 15.83
N ASP A 71 -20.06 9.97 16.63
CA ASP A 71 -20.12 10.10 18.09
C ASP A 71 -19.48 11.40 18.61
N GLY A 72 -18.53 11.98 17.88
CA GLY A 72 -17.79 13.21 18.25
C GLY A 72 -16.79 13.04 19.40
N ASP A 73 -16.62 11.83 19.94
CA ASP A 73 -15.77 11.55 21.10
C ASP A 73 -14.29 11.40 20.71
N GLN A 74 -13.51 12.42 21.07
CA GLN A 74 -12.08 12.49 20.79
C GLN A 74 -11.25 11.47 21.58
N GLU A 75 -11.65 11.13 22.81
CA GLU A 75 -10.91 10.19 23.65
C GLU A 75 -11.04 8.77 23.09
N LYS A 76 -12.28 8.38 22.75
CA LYS A 76 -12.58 7.12 22.08
C LYS A 76 -11.84 7.02 20.74
N TYR A 77 -11.84 8.08 19.94
CA TYR A 77 -11.08 8.10 18.68
C TYR A 77 -9.58 7.87 18.91
N ASN A 78 -8.96 8.61 19.83
CA ASN A 78 -7.53 8.50 20.11
C ASN A 78 -7.16 7.10 20.62
N ARG A 79 -8.02 6.51 21.46
CA ARG A 79 -7.86 5.15 21.95
C ARG A 79 -7.92 4.13 20.82
N SER A 80 -8.98 4.17 20.01
CA SER A 80 -9.17 3.25 18.89
C SER A 80 -8.05 3.37 17.84
N MET A 81 -7.59 4.58 17.54
CA MET A 81 -6.46 4.80 16.63
C MET A 81 -5.16 4.17 17.16
N ARG A 82 -4.88 4.30 18.46
CA ARG A 82 -3.70 3.67 19.08
C ARG A 82 -3.80 2.15 19.09
N GLU A 83 -4.99 1.61 19.34
CA GLU A 83 -5.22 0.16 19.31
C GLU A 83 -5.04 -0.40 17.89
N GLU A 84 -5.57 0.29 16.88
CA GLU A 84 -5.40 -0.11 15.48
C GLU A 84 -3.94 -0.01 15.01
N GLN A 85 -3.23 1.05 15.40
CA GLN A 85 -1.81 1.16 15.08
C GLN A 85 -1.00 0.02 15.71
N LYS A 86 -1.29 -0.31 16.98
CA LYS A 86 -0.62 -1.45 17.65
C LYS A 86 -0.90 -2.77 16.94
N ARG A 87 -2.14 -2.98 16.46
CA ARG A 87 -2.51 -4.19 15.69
C ARG A 87 -1.73 -4.26 14.38
N HIS A 88 -1.70 -3.18 13.60
CA HIS A 88 -0.95 -3.09 12.34
C HIS A 88 0.54 -3.34 12.56
N ASP A 89 1.16 -2.68 13.54
CA ASP A 89 2.58 -2.88 13.88
C ASP A 89 2.88 -4.34 14.25
N GLN A 90 1.98 -5.00 14.99
CA GLN A 90 2.13 -6.41 15.34
C GLN A 90 1.98 -7.34 14.14
N ALA A 91 1.03 -7.05 13.25
CA ALA A 91 0.81 -7.83 12.04
C ALA A 91 1.99 -7.70 11.07
N VAL A 92 2.48 -6.47 10.83
CA VAL A 92 3.68 -6.20 10.04
C VAL A 92 4.89 -6.94 10.61
N LYS A 93 5.10 -6.88 11.94
CA LYS A 93 6.19 -7.64 12.59
C LYS A 93 6.07 -9.15 12.39
N ARG A 94 4.85 -9.71 12.40
CA ARG A 94 4.62 -11.14 12.13
C ARG A 94 4.94 -11.48 10.68
N ILE A 95 4.44 -10.71 9.73
CA ILE A 95 4.70 -10.91 8.28
C ILE A 95 6.20 -10.83 8.01
N MET A 96 6.88 -9.83 8.57
CA MET A 96 8.33 -9.66 8.44
C MET A 96 9.11 -10.82 9.09
N ARG A 97 8.68 -11.29 10.26
CA ARG A 97 9.29 -12.45 10.92
C ARG A 97 9.11 -13.73 10.10
N ASP A 98 7.93 -13.96 9.55
CA ASP A 98 7.65 -15.14 8.73
C ASP A 98 8.52 -15.16 7.47
N TYR A 99 8.66 -14.00 6.82
CA TYR A 99 9.55 -13.82 5.68
C TYR A 99 11.02 -14.12 6.04
N ASN A 100 11.52 -13.54 7.13
CA ASN A 100 12.90 -13.77 7.58
C ASN A 100 13.16 -15.24 7.92
N ASN A 101 12.18 -15.93 8.48
CA ASN A 101 12.28 -17.35 8.83
C ASN A 101 11.96 -18.28 7.65
N ARG A 102 11.71 -17.75 6.45
CA ARG A 102 11.25 -18.49 5.26
C ARG A 102 10.09 -19.43 5.56
N LYS A 103 9.19 -19.03 6.47
CA LYS A 103 8.00 -19.81 6.77
C LYS A 103 6.99 -19.56 5.67
N PRO A 104 6.57 -20.60 4.92
CA PRO A 104 5.51 -20.44 3.94
C PRO A 104 4.24 -20.00 4.65
N TRP A 105 3.52 -19.05 4.08
CA TRP A 105 2.24 -18.65 4.64
C TRP A 105 1.26 -19.83 4.57
N ARG A 106 0.51 -20.02 5.64
CA ARG A 106 -0.55 -21.02 5.72
C ARG A 106 -1.85 -20.27 5.97
N HIS A 107 -2.77 -20.41 5.03
CA HIS A 107 -4.06 -19.73 4.99
C HIS A 107 -5.07 -20.32 5.98
#